data_AF-A0A6J2ZZD6-F1
#
_entry.id   AF-A0A6J2ZZD6-F1
#
_cell.length_a   1.000
_cell.length_b   1.000
_cell.length_c   1.000
_cell.angle_alpha   90.00
_cell.angle_beta   90.00
_cell.angle_gamma   90.00
#
_symmetry.space_group_name_H-M   'P 1'
#
loop_
_entity.id
_entity.type
_entity.pdbx_description
1 polymer ?
#
loop_
_entity_poly.entity_id
_entity_poly.type
_entity_poly.pdbx_seq_one_letter_code
_entity_poly.pdbx_strand_id
1 'polypeptide(L)'
;MNRLSMENRTEPITKDLDFLLQDPFLLYRNARSSICGIWFYDTEECQRIAELMKNLTQYEQLKAHHGAGAGTPPMTLSSREEKEVDIVRMLARAKDEYTKCKTCSEPEASSPWRSWGRWGASAWTPTCRHRQGTHAGPSPAPPGDPSPNCH
;
A
#
# COMPACT_ATOMS: atom_id res chain seq x y z
N MET A 1 -5.17 0.87 15.65
CA MET A 1 -3.70 0.90 15.81
C MET A 1 -3.35 0.37 17.20
N ASN A 2 -2.35 -0.50 17.29
CA ASN A 2 -1.86 -1.00 18.56
C ASN A 2 -1.12 0.11 19.33
N ARG A 3 -1.43 0.27 20.62
CA ARG A 3 -0.78 1.27 21.50
C ARG A 3 0.35 0.69 22.35
N LEU A 4 0.47 -0.64 22.40
CA LEU A 4 1.44 -1.35 23.23
C LEU A 4 2.67 -1.81 22.44
N SER A 5 2.56 -1.89 21.11
CA SER A 5 3.68 -2.29 20.23
C SER A 5 3.48 -1.75 18.81
N MET A 6 4.49 -1.94 17.96
CA MET A 6 4.43 -1.61 16.53
C MET A 6 3.70 -2.66 15.68
N GLU A 7 3.29 -3.79 16.27
CA GLU A 7 2.62 -4.86 15.54
C GLU A 7 1.10 -4.63 15.50
N ASN A 8 0.57 -4.42 14.29
CA ASN A 8 -0.85 -4.21 14.05
C ASN A 8 -1.50 -5.44 13.45
N ARG A 9 -2.75 -5.67 13.86
CA ARG A 9 -3.63 -6.61 13.19
C ARG A 9 -4.43 -5.88 12.14
N THR A 10 -4.33 -6.39 10.92
CA THR A 10 -5.11 -5.92 9.78
C THR A 10 -5.79 -7.13 9.18
N GLU A 11 -7.11 -7.07 9.08
CA GLU A 11 -7.91 -8.14 8.49
C GLU A 11 -8.70 -7.54 7.32
N PRO A 12 -8.61 -8.13 6.11
CA PRO A 12 -9.38 -7.67 4.98
C PRO A 12 -10.88 -7.92 5.20
N ILE A 13 -11.74 -7.03 4.70
CA ILE A 13 -13.18 -7.28 4.66
C ILE A 13 -13.47 -8.11 3.40
N THR A 14 -13.78 -9.39 3.58
CA THR A 14 -14.14 -10.33 2.54
C THR A 14 -15.63 -10.66 2.62
N LYS A 15 -16.21 -11.09 1.50
CA LYS A 15 -17.62 -11.53 1.40
C LYS A 15 -17.99 -12.70 2.33
N ASP A 16 -17.00 -13.49 2.74
CA ASP A 16 -17.16 -14.70 3.55
C ASP A 16 -16.94 -14.45 5.05
N LEU A 17 -16.80 -13.18 5.47
CA LEU A 17 -16.75 -12.84 6.89
C LEU A 17 -18.12 -12.97 7.52
N ASP A 18 -18.16 -13.75 8.61
CA ASP A 18 -19.34 -13.89 9.45
C ASP A 18 -19.15 -13.09 10.74
N PHE A 19 -20.21 -12.41 11.18
CA PHE A 19 -20.19 -11.54 12.36
C PHE A 19 -21.30 -11.92 13.33
N LEU A 20 -20.99 -11.80 14.62
CA LEU A 20 -21.95 -11.86 15.70
C LEU A 20 -21.70 -10.71 16.66
N LEU A 21 -22.72 -9.88 16.86
CA LEU A 21 -22.70 -8.85 17.89
C LEU A 21 -23.16 -9.45 19.22
N GLN A 22 -22.27 -9.44 20.21
CA GLN A 22 -22.55 -9.87 21.57
C GLN A 22 -22.02 -8.78 22.51
N ASP A 23 -22.78 -7.71 22.71
CA ASP A 23 -22.34 -6.54 23.46
C ASP A 23 -21.72 -6.93 24.81
N PRO A 24 -20.53 -6.39 25.17
CA PRO A 24 -19.73 -5.35 24.49
C PRO A 24 -18.67 -5.88 23.48
N PHE A 25 -18.89 -7.07 22.91
CA PHE A 25 -17.98 -7.73 21.97
C PHE A 25 -18.57 -7.82 20.56
N LEU A 26 -17.73 -7.49 19.58
CA LEU A 26 -17.96 -7.86 18.19
C LEU A 26 -17.12 -9.09 17.87
N LEU A 27 -17.79 -10.22 17.63
CA LEU A 27 -17.16 -11.48 17.25
C LEU A 27 -17.21 -11.65 15.74
N TYR A 28 -16.14 -12.19 15.16
CA TYR A 28 -16.11 -12.53 13.74
C TYR A 28 -15.29 -13.77 13.44
N ARG A 29 -15.64 -14.45 12.35
CA ARG A 29 -14.87 -15.56 11.79
C ARG A 29 -14.17 -15.11 10.52
N ASN A 30 -12.84 -15.17 10.50
CA ASN A 30 -12.06 -14.78 9.33
C ASN A 30 -11.93 -15.91 8.29
N ALA A 31 -11.31 -15.62 7.14
CA ALA A 31 -11.08 -16.59 6.06
C ALA A 31 -10.23 -17.81 6.48
N ARG A 32 -9.45 -17.69 7.56
CA ARG A 32 -8.68 -18.78 8.17
C ARG A 32 -9.52 -19.63 9.14
N SER A 33 -10.84 -19.40 9.19
CA SER A 33 -11.77 -20.02 10.14
C SER A 33 -11.42 -19.79 11.61
N SER A 34 -10.62 -18.77 11.90
CA SER A 34 -10.31 -18.38 13.28
C SER A 34 -11.41 -17.45 13.80
N ILE A 35 -11.84 -17.68 15.03
CA ILE A 35 -12.79 -16.82 15.72
C ILE A 35 -12.00 -15.73 16.45
N CYS A 36 -12.33 -14.49 16.15
CA CYS A 36 -11.72 -13.29 16.72
C CYS A 36 -12.79 -12.49 17.45
N GLY A 37 -12.39 -11.79 18.52
CA GLY A 37 -13.25 -10.87 19.26
C GLY A 37 -12.60 -9.51 19.42
N ILE A 38 -13.40 -8.45 19.23
CA ILE A 38 -13.01 -7.07 19.50
C ILE A 38 -13.90 -6.58 20.64
N TRP A 39 -13.28 -6.15 21.74
CA TRP A 39 -13.98 -5.55 22.87
C TRP A 39 -13.98 -4.03 22.73
N PHE A 40 -15.14 -3.43 22.95
CA PHE A 40 -15.31 -1.99 22.92
C PHE A 40 -15.52 -1.43 24.32
N TYR A 41 -14.93 -0.26 24.58
CA TYR A 41 -15.18 0.48 25.81
C TYR A 41 -16.58 1.12 25.81
N ASP A 42 -16.98 1.65 24.67
CA ASP A 42 -18.30 2.23 24.44
C ASP A 42 -19.17 1.23 23.66
N THR A 43 -20.37 0.97 24.18
CA THR A 43 -21.32 0.03 23.57
C THR A 43 -21.95 0.62 22.31
N GLU A 44 -22.12 1.94 22.21
CA GLU A 44 -22.64 2.58 21.00
C GLU A 44 -21.64 2.45 19.84
N GLU A 45 -20.34 2.57 20.12
CA GLU A 45 -19.28 2.31 19.13
C GLU A 45 -19.28 0.85 18.66
N CYS A 46 -19.48 -0.09 19.57
CA CYS A 46 -19.61 -1.52 19.24
C CYS A 46 -20.69 -1.74 18.16
N GLN A 47 -21.86 -1.15 18.38
CA GLN A 47 -23.01 -1.26 17.49
C GLN A 47 -22.77 -0.57 16.14
N ARG A 48 -22.27 0.68 16.14
CA ARG A 48 -21.98 1.42 14.90
C ARG A 48 -20.97 0.70 14.02
N ILE A 49 -19.91 0.14 14.61
CA ILE A 49 -18.90 -0.61 13.87
C ILE A 49 -19.46 -1.94 13.36
N ALA A 50 -20.26 -2.65 14.15
CA ALA A 50 -20.90 -3.89 13.72
C ALA A 50 -21.81 -3.68 12.49
N GLU A 51 -22.61 -2.62 12.50
CA GLU A 51 -23.49 -2.28 11.38
C GLU A 51 -22.68 -1.88 10.13
N LEU A 52 -21.62 -1.09 10.30
CA LEU A 52 -20.72 -0.74 9.21
C LEU A 52 -20.06 -1.98 8.58
N MET A 53 -19.51 -2.90 9.40
CA MET A 53 -18.88 -4.11 8.90
C MET A 53 -19.86 -5.00 8.13
N LYS A 54 -21.11 -5.10 8.61
CA LYS A 54 -22.18 -5.80 7.91
C LYS A 54 -22.46 -5.20 6.52
N ASN A 55 -22.59 -3.88 6.42
CA ASN A 55 -22.86 -3.19 5.16
C ASN A 55 -21.71 -3.35 4.15
N LEU A 56 -20.46 -3.24 4.60
CA LEU A 56 -19.29 -3.43 3.74
C LEU A 56 -19.20 -4.88 3.22
N THR A 57 -19.50 -5.86 4.08
CA THR A 57 -19.49 -7.27 3.70
C THR A 57 -20.57 -7.59 2.66
N GLN A 58 -21.77 -7.02 2.81
CA GLN A 58 -22.84 -7.13 1.82
C GLN A 58 -22.44 -6.51 0.48
N TYR A 59 -21.76 -5.36 0.48
CA TYR A 59 -21.26 -4.75 -0.74
C TYR A 59 -20.27 -5.65 -1.49
N GLU A 60 -19.34 -6.30 -0.77
CA GLU A 60 -18.40 -7.27 -1.34
C GLU A 60 -19.12 -8.50 -1.92
N GLN A 61 -20.17 -8.98 -1.26
CA GLN A 61 -21.03 -10.06 -1.77
C GLN A 61 -21.70 -9.65 -3.08
N LEU A 62 -22.32 -8.47 -3.14
CA LEU A 62 -22.98 -7.96 -4.34
C LEU A 62 -21.99 -7.80 -5.51
N LYS A 63 -20.78 -7.30 -5.24
CA LYS A 63 -19.71 -7.22 -6.25
C LYS A 63 -19.34 -8.59 -6.82
N ALA A 64 -19.22 -9.60 -5.96
CA ALA A 64 -18.91 -10.96 -6.39
C ALA A 64 -19.97 -11.56 -7.31
N HIS A 65 -21.25 -11.22 -7.11
CA HIS A 65 -22.35 -11.67 -7.97
C HIS A 65 -22.36 -11.00 -9.35
N HIS A 66 -21.97 -9.72 -9.44
CA HIS A 66 -21.90 -9.00 -10.72
C HIS A 66 -20.67 -9.39 -11.58
N GLY A 67 -19.66 -10.03 -10.99
CA GLY A 67 -18.45 -10.48 -11.69
C GLY A 67 -18.52 -11.86 -12.34
N ALA A 68 -19.62 -12.61 -12.19
CA ALA A 68 -19.71 -14.02 -12.62
C ALA A 68 -20.56 -14.25 -13.90
N GLY A 69 -21.05 -13.20 -14.56
CA GLY A 69 -21.94 -13.35 -15.71
C GLY A 69 -21.94 -12.18 -16.68
N ALA A 70 -20.86 -12.00 -17.44
CA ALA A 70 -20.91 -11.21 -18.68
C ALA A 70 -19.79 -11.63 -19.64
N GLY A 71 -20.12 -12.57 -20.54
CA GLY A 71 -19.47 -12.62 -21.85
C GLY A 71 -19.71 -11.30 -22.60
N THR A 72 -18.75 -10.91 -23.44
CA THR A 72 -18.49 -9.56 -24.00
C THR A 72 -19.47 -9.09 -25.14
N PRO A 73 -19.26 -7.94 -25.83
CA PRO A 73 -19.99 -6.64 -25.72
C PRO A 73 -20.75 -6.23 -27.05
N PRO A 74 -21.40 -5.03 -27.24
CA PRO A 74 -20.76 -3.73 -27.54
C PRO A 74 -21.58 -2.42 -27.21
N MET A 75 -21.04 -1.25 -27.60
CA MET A 75 -21.62 0.13 -27.72
C MET A 75 -21.44 1.07 -26.50
N THR A 76 -20.37 1.89 -26.44
CA THR A 76 -20.15 3.25 -27.02
C THR A 76 -20.75 4.44 -26.25
N LEU A 77 -19.85 5.40 -25.96
CA LEU A 77 -20.04 6.84 -25.65
C LEU A 77 -20.39 7.26 -24.21
N SER A 78 -19.36 7.37 -23.37
CA SER A 78 -18.97 8.67 -22.78
C SER A 78 -17.58 8.54 -22.18
N SER A 79 -16.63 9.26 -22.78
CA SER A 79 -15.23 9.29 -22.39
C SER A 79 -15.07 10.12 -21.11
N ARG A 80 -15.39 9.53 -19.96
CA ARG A 80 -14.69 9.83 -18.72
C ARG A 80 -14.12 8.52 -18.23
N GLU A 81 -12.82 8.41 -18.44
CA GLU A 81 -11.99 7.27 -18.16
C GLU A 81 -11.99 7.01 -16.65
N GLU A 82 -13.03 6.36 -16.13
CA GLU A 82 -12.99 5.62 -14.86
C GLU A 82 -12.13 4.36 -15.06
N LYS A 83 -10.92 4.54 -15.61
CA LYS A 83 -9.88 3.53 -15.48
C LYS A 83 -9.47 3.58 -14.04
N GLU A 84 -9.70 2.48 -13.35
CA GLU A 84 -9.04 2.09 -12.11
C GLU A 84 -7.68 2.79 -11.99
N VAL A 85 -7.61 3.75 -11.09
CA VAL A 85 -6.43 4.59 -10.92
C VAL A 85 -5.39 3.74 -10.20
N ASP A 86 -4.53 3.07 -10.96
CA ASP A 86 -3.37 2.38 -10.42
C ASP A 86 -2.51 3.38 -9.61
N ILE A 87 -2.46 3.16 -8.30
CA ILE A 87 -1.78 4.01 -7.33
C ILE A 87 -0.31 4.15 -7.71
N VAL A 88 0.32 3.08 -8.22
CA VAL A 88 1.73 3.11 -8.64
C VAL A 88 1.93 4.11 -9.76
N ARG A 89 1.05 4.09 -10.78
CA ARG A 89 1.07 5.04 -11.89
C ARG A 89 0.76 6.47 -11.45
N MET A 90 -0.15 6.66 -10.50
CA MET A 90 -0.46 7.98 -9.94
C MET A 90 0.76 8.55 -9.20
N LEU A 91 1.41 7.75 -8.36
CA LEU A 91 2.61 8.13 -7.64
C LEU A 91 3.81 8.38 -8.58
N ALA A 92 3.94 7.58 -9.65
CA ALA A 92 4.97 7.78 -10.67
C ALA A 92 4.82 9.15 -11.36
N ARG A 93 3.60 9.51 -11.78
CA ARG A 93 3.30 10.82 -12.37
C ARG A 93 3.56 11.97 -11.40
N ALA A 94 3.14 11.84 -10.15
CA ALA A 94 3.37 12.87 -9.13
C ALA A 94 4.88 13.12 -8.89
N LYS A 95 5.69 12.06 -8.86
CA LYS A 95 7.16 12.15 -8.77
C LYS A 95 7.74 12.85 -10.01
N ASP A 96 7.30 12.46 -11.20
CA ASP A 96 7.81 13.03 -12.45
C ASP A 96 7.48 14.54 -12.56
N GLU A 97 6.25 14.95 -12.19
CA GLU A 97 5.85 16.37 -12.12
C GLU A 97 6.68 17.17 -11.11
N TYR A 98 6.91 16.64 -9.91
CA TYR A 98 7.73 17.29 -8.88
C TYR A 98 9.16 17.54 -9.37
N THR A 99 9.77 16.55 -10.05
CA THR A 99 11.13 16.69 -10.58
C THR A 99 11.21 17.65 -11.77
N LYS A 100 10.17 17.72 -12.62
CA LYS A 100 10.10 18.63 -13.76
C LYS A 100 10.03 20.11 -13.33
N CYS A 101 9.35 20.40 -12.22
CA CYS A 101 9.31 21.76 -11.66
C CYS A 101 10.63 22.19 -10.98
N LYS A 102 11.50 21.25 -10.58
CA LYS A 102 12.86 21.59 -10.10
C LYS A 102 13.83 22.04 -11.20
N THR A 103 13.49 21.83 -12.48
CA THR A 103 14.31 22.28 -13.63
C THR A 103 13.87 23.60 -14.25
N CYS A 104 12.78 24.20 -13.79
CA CYS A 104 12.39 25.58 -14.13
C CYS A 104 12.33 26.40 -12.83
N SER A 105 13.18 27.41 -12.72
CA SER A 105 13.29 28.38 -11.60
C SER A 105 14.18 27.93 -10.43
N GLU A 106 15.49 28.02 -10.62
CA GLU A 106 16.36 28.56 -9.55
C GLU A 106 16.62 30.03 -9.89
N PRO A 107 15.93 30.99 -9.24
CA PRO A 107 16.60 32.15 -8.71
C PRO A 107 17.19 31.75 -7.36
N GLU A 108 18.47 32.06 -7.20
CA GLU A 108 19.16 32.15 -5.93
C GLU A 108 18.27 32.85 -4.87
N ALA A 109 18.38 32.40 -3.62
CA ALA A 109 17.77 32.96 -2.40
C ALA A 109 16.35 32.48 -2.02
N SER A 110 16.28 31.37 -1.28
CA SER A 110 15.89 31.35 0.14
C SER A 110 15.45 29.94 0.56
N SER A 111 16.31 29.24 1.31
CA SER A 111 15.97 27.99 1.98
C SER A 111 15.98 28.23 3.48
N PRO A 112 14.83 28.28 4.19
CA PRO A 112 14.80 28.35 5.65
C PRO A 112 15.37 27.11 6.36
N TRP A 113 15.59 26.01 5.61
CA TRP A 113 15.99 24.71 6.16
C TRP A 113 17.50 24.50 6.24
N ARG A 114 18.34 25.42 5.73
CA ARG A 114 19.80 25.31 5.85
C ARG A 114 20.34 25.61 7.26
N SER A 115 19.48 26.04 8.20
CA SER A 115 19.90 26.39 9.56
C SER A 115 19.99 25.19 10.53
N TRP A 116 19.46 24.02 10.16
CA TRP A 116 19.56 22.81 10.98
C TRP A 116 20.46 21.79 10.29
N GLY A 117 21.77 22.02 10.36
CA GLY A 117 22.73 21.18 9.65
C GLY A 117 24.20 21.37 10.06
N ARG A 118 24.46 21.56 11.36
CA ARG A 118 25.80 21.38 11.94
C ARG A 118 25.70 20.41 13.12
N TRP A 119 25.23 19.21 12.85
CA TRP A 119 25.54 18.01 13.64
C TRP A 119 25.97 16.93 12.66
N GLY A 120 27.08 16.28 13.00
CA GLY A 120 28.02 15.67 12.07
C GLY A 120 27.51 14.47 11.28
N ALA A 121 28.20 14.27 10.15
CA ALA A 121 28.49 13.01 9.45
C ALA A 121 27.51 11.85 9.70
N SER A 122 26.77 11.43 8.69
CA SER A 122 27.26 10.36 7.81
C SER A 122 26.69 10.49 6.40
N ALA A 123 27.60 10.45 5.43
CA ALA A 123 27.39 10.71 4.02
C ALA A 123 26.28 9.86 3.40
N TRP A 124 25.24 10.53 2.90
CA TRP A 124 24.47 10.05 1.77
C TRP A 124 24.60 11.10 0.67
N THR A 125 25.66 11.00 -0.13
CA THR A 125 25.76 11.73 -1.39
C THR A 125 25.53 10.75 -2.53
N PRO A 126 24.46 10.87 -3.32
CA PRO A 126 24.41 10.22 -4.62
C PRO A 126 25.14 11.13 -5.61
N THR A 127 26.39 10.79 -5.94
CA THR A 127 27.09 11.43 -7.07
C THR A 127 26.66 10.73 -8.36
N CYS A 128 25.74 11.34 -9.11
CA CYS A 128 25.48 10.95 -10.50
C CYS A 128 26.60 11.51 -11.39
N ARG A 129 27.57 10.67 -11.77
CA ARG A 129 28.55 10.97 -12.83
C ARG A 129 27.99 10.46 -14.16
N HIS A 130 27.65 11.38 -15.06
CA HIS A 130 27.40 11.10 -16.48
C HIS A 130 28.72 10.70 -17.17
N ARG A 131 28.74 9.59 -17.93
CA ARG A 131 29.75 9.35 -18.98
C ARG A 131 29.18 8.44 -20.08
N GLN A 132 29.29 8.90 -21.32
CA GLN A 132 28.91 8.21 -22.55
C GLN A 132 29.99 7.19 -22.98
N GLY A 133 29.58 6.11 -23.65
CA GLY A 133 30.37 5.47 -24.73
C GLY A 133 30.97 4.07 -24.50
N THR A 134 30.64 3.19 -25.46
CA THR A 134 31.44 2.09 -26.07
C THR A 134 31.46 0.65 -25.50
N HIS A 135 30.80 -0.24 -26.28
CA HIS A 135 31.12 -1.63 -26.68
C HIS A 135 32.03 -2.55 -25.82
N ALA A 136 31.49 -3.72 -25.44
CA ALA A 136 31.99 -5.09 -25.75
C ALA A 136 31.43 -6.13 -24.73
N GLY A 137 30.87 -7.26 -25.21
CA GLY A 137 30.70 -8.50 -24.41
C GLY A 137 31.91 -9.44 -24.56
N PRO A 138 31.87 -10.74 -24.21
CA PRO A 138 31.01 -11.48 -23.25
C PRO A 138 31.79 -12.43 -22.27
N SER A 139 31.08 -13.01 -21.28
CA SER A 139 31.35 -14.28 -20.52
C SER A 139 32.60 -14.41 -19.60
N PRO A 140 32.74 -15.46 -18.73
CA PRO A 140 31.77 -16.36 -18.07
C PRO A 140 32.01 -16.54 -16.52
N ALA A 141 31.16 -17.35 -15.84
CA ALA A 141 31.32 -17.91 -14.46
C ALA A 141 32.57 -18.84 -14.35
N PRO A 142 33.03 -19.44 -13.19
CA PRO A 142 32.35 -19.91 -11.94
C PRO A 142 33.29 -19.79 -10.68
N PRO A 143 33.42 -20.74 -9.69
CA PRO A 143 32.52 -21.65 -8.94
C PRO A 143 32.44 -21.25 -7.43
N GLY A 144 31.48 -21.66 -6.59
CA GLY A 144 31.29 -22.99 -5.98
C GLY A 144 31.89 -23.10 -4.56
N ASP A 145 31.00 -23.18 -3.55
CA ASP A 145 31.12 -23.84 -2.22
C ASP A 145 32.08 -23.33 -1.12
N PRO A 146 31.92 -23.76 0.15
CA PRO A 146 30.74 -24.29 0.85
C PRO A 146 30.48 -23.61 2.23
N SER A 147 29.35 -23.97 2.86
CA SER A 147 29.09 -23.77 4.29
C SER A 147 30.21 -24.32 5.18
N PRO A 148 30.27 -23.87 6.44
CA PRO A 148 30.21 -24.86 7.50
C PRO A 148 29.26 -24.51 8.64
N ASN A 149 28.78 -25.60 9.22
CA ASN A 149 27.88 -25.75 10.34
C ASN A 149 28.65 -25.70 11.68
N CYS A 150 27.91 -25.75 12.79
CA CYS A 150 28.35 -26.01 14.18
C CYS A 150 28.91 -24.78 14.94
N HIS A 151 28.49 -24.44 16.17
CA HIS A 151 28.02 -25.25 17.30
C HIS A 151 26.85 -24.57 18.03
#